data_AF-A0A5Q0HB33-F1
#
_entry.id   AF-A0A5Q0HB33-F1
#
_cell.length_a   1.000
_cell.length_b   1.000
_cell.length_c   1.000
_cell.angle_alpha   90.00
_cell.angle_beta   90.00
_cell.angle_gamma   90.00
#
_symmetry.space_group_name_H-M   'P 1'
#
loop_
_entity.id
_entity.type
_entity.pdbx_description
1 polymer ?
#
loop_
_entity_poly.entity_id
_entity_poly.type
_entity_poly.pdbx_seq_one_letter_code
_entity_poly.pdbx_strand_id
1 'polypeptide(L)'
;MIAVSVVAFGLAWWLGLYLLARDPRKRLLRRASAGLLAYALVLVLPVPAAAMAVPAVAWTGAVVCWLPERYDRWWRYSALPLLVAAWFAPPVVLVPLAAAVVLCLRLRRALLLAATVMFGLSSAALLLDVLPRVLVLASAGVDVLLFGVVVAVADAFDEGEAVRADAVRSLITSTGLALVFGGQVALFLDDRLVPLLYGTVAAAIAVQVLANPLALLVDRVAVPEVADSRAELRDAAEALPRRAPLDPAEFVKLTRRALSNYGDLGKLVASPLTQLPVIDARLAARGASDQPLERAAELKSLLLESILRLKPRDGGFGTSDEWRYYNALYFYYVAGIRPYSRRTKREDLDPDARRALAWFVDQVPERTLHNWQNAGARLVAEDLSAQVVP
;
A
#
# COMPACT_ATOMS: atom_id res chain seq x y z
N MET A 1 -13.20 -0.17 31.47
CA MET A 1 -11.84 0.41 31.44
C MET A 1 -10.80 -0.58 30.91
N ILE A 2 -10.56 -1.70 31.61
CA ILE A 2 -9.56 -2.70 31.20
C ILE A 2 -9.86 -3.27 29.79
N ALA A 3 -11.11 -3.65 29.51
CA ALA A 3 -11.48 -4.18 28.18
C ALA A 3 -11.12 -3.23 27.02
N VAL A 4 -11.44 -1.94 27.14
CA VAL A 4 -11.10 -0.92 26.12
C VAL A 4 -9.59 -0.79 25.96
N SER A 5 -8.85 -0.79 27.06
CA SER A 5 -7.38 -0.72 27.04
C SER A 5 -6.75 -1.97 26.42
N VAL A 6 -7.28 -3.17 26.70
CA VAL A 6 -6.84 -4.44 26.09
C VAL A 6 -7.09 -4.45 24.59
N VAL A 7 -8.24 -3.94 24.13
CA VAL A 7 -8.53 -3.82 22.69
C VAL A 7 -7.58 -2.81 22.03
N ALA A 8 -7.41 -1.62 22.61
CA ALA A 8 -6.50 -0.61 22.07
C ALA A 8 -5.05 -1.12 22.02
N PHE A 9 -4.60 -1.79 23.09
CA PHE A 9 -3.32 -2.47 23.17
C PHE A 9 -3.17 -3.54 22.08
N GLY A 10 -4.14 -4.46 22.00
CA GLY A 10 -4.10 -5.57 21.06
C GLY A 10 -4.06 -5.11 19.61
N LEU A 11 -4.86 -4.10 19.25
CA LEU A 11 -4.84 -3.52 17.90
C LEU A 11 -3.52 -2.82 17.58
N ALA A 12 -2.98 -2.00 18.49
CA ALA A 12 -1.72 -1.29 18.28
C ALA A 12 -0.54 -2.27 18.22
N TRP A 13 -0.54 -3.28 19.10
CA TRP A 13 0.46 -4.34 19.13
C TRP A 13 0.43 -5.19 17.85
N TRP A 14 -0.76 -5.65 17.45
CA TRP A 14 -0.97 -6.40 16.20
C TRP A 14 -0.51 -5.60 15.00
N LEU A 15 -0.99 -4.36 14.83
CA LEU A 15 -0.66 -3.55 13.66
C LEU A 15 0.84 -3.20 13.63
N GLY A 16 1.43 -2.93 14.79
CA GLY A 16 2.87 -2.66 14.91
C GLY A 16 3.72 -3.86 14.47
N LEU A 17 3.39 -5.06 14.95
CA LEU A 17 4.05 -6.30 14.56
C LEU A 17 3.77 -6.67 13.09
N TYR A 18 2.55 -6.45 12.61
CA TYR A 18 2.14 -6.74 11.23
C TYR A 18 2.97 -5.92 10.24
N LEU A 19 3.08 -4.60 10.47
CA LEU A 19 3.92 -3.72 9.65
C LEU A 19 5.41 -4.14 9.71
N LEU A 20 5.89 -4.60 10.85
CA LEU A 20 7.29 -5.01 11.02
C LEU A 20 7.60 -6.32 10.30
N ALA A 21 6.67 -7.28 10.36
CA ALA A 21 6.78 -8.58 9.73
C ALA A 21 6.68 -8.47 8.20
N ARG A 22 5.91 -7.50 7.69
CA ARG A 22 5.68 -7.33 6.26
C ARG A 22 6.96 -7.08 5.45
N ASP A 23 7.73 -6.07 5.84
CA ASP A 23 9.08 -5.88 5.30
C ASP A 23 9.98 -5.16 6.34
N PRO A 24 10.82 -5.91 7.07
CA PRO A 24 11.68 -5.33 8.09
C PRO A 24 12.81 -4.47 7.50
N ARG A 25 13.02 -4.44 6.18
CA ARG A 25 14.05 -3.63 5.52
C ARG A 25 13.55 -2.21 5.25
N LYS A 26 12.24 -2.01 5.11
CA LYS A 26 11.64 -0.70 4.83
C LYS A 26 11.68 0.21 6.06
N ARG A 27 12.30 1.39 5.89
CA ARG A 27 12.42 2.41 6.95
C ARG A 27 11.05 2.92 7.41
N LEU A 28 10.12 3.10 6.48
CA LEU A 28 8.75 3.54 6.77
C LEU A 28 8.04 2.59 7.73
N LEU A 29 8.02 1.29 7.40
CA LEU A 29 7.38 0.26 8.21
C LEU A 29 8.00 0.16 9.59
N ARG A 30 9.34 0.07 9.67
CA ARG A 30 10.05 0.03 10.96
C ARG A 30 9.70 1.19 11.90
N ARG A 31 9.63 2.41 11.37
CA ARG A 31 9.33 3.60 12.19
C ARG A 31 7.87 3.65 12.61
N ALA A 32 6.94 3.31 11.72
CA ALA A 32 5.54 3.19 12.07
C ALA A 32 5.31 2.10 13.12
N SER A 33 5.92 0.92 12.94
CA SER A 33 5.93 -0.17 13.91
C SER A 33 6.49 0.26 15.25
N ALA A 34 7.64 0.95 15.28
CA ALA A 34 8.23 1.44 16.53
C ALA A 34 7.26 2.37 17.29
N GLY A 35 6.54 3.24 16.57
CA GLY A 35 5.55 4.12 17.20
C GLY A 35 4.35 3.38 17.77
N LEU A 36 3.80 2.44 17.01
CA LEU A 36 2.68 1.58 17.43
C LEU A 36 3.03 0.71 18.64
N LEU A 37 4.18 0.04 18.61
CA LEU A 37 4.65 -0.82 19.69
C LEU A 37 4.99 0.00 20.95
N ALA A 38 5.63 1.16 20.79
CA ALA A 38 5.90 2.05 21.93
C ALA A 38 4.60 2.56 22.57
N TYR A 39 3.59 2.92 21.76
CA TYR A 39 2.28 3.33 22.27
C TYR A 39 1.59 2.19 23.03
N ALA A 40 1.62 0.97 22.48
CA ALA A 40 1.09 -0.21 23.16
C ALA A 40 1.78 -0.45 24.52
N LEU A 41 3.09 -0.27 24.60
CA LEU A 41 3.81 -0.38 25.88
C LEU A 41 3.44 0.74 26.87
N VAL A 42 3.25 1.97 26.40
CA VAL A 42 2.82 3.10 27.24
C VAL A 42 1.43 2.87 27.85
N LEU A 43 0.54 2.15 27.17
CA LEU A 43 -0.78 1.80 27.71
C LEU A 43 -0.72 0.87 28.93
N VAL A 44 0.28 -0.01 28.99
CA VAL A 44 0.31 -1.12 29.97
C VAL A 44 1.33 -0.88 31.07
N LEU A 45 2.47 -0.27 30.74
CA LEU A 45 3.55 -0.06 31.70
C LEU A 45 3.30 1.21 32.53
N PRO A 46 3.69 1.23 33.81
CA PRO A 46 3.61 2.41 34.66
C PRO A 46 4.72 3.42 34.32
N VAL A 47 4.75 3.89 33.08
CA VAL A 47 5.74 4.85 32.57
C VAL A 47 5.26 6.29 32.72
N PRO A 48 6.19 7.25 32.89
CA PRO A 48 5.85 8.68 32.93
C PRO A 48 5.29 9.14 31.57
N ALA A 49 4.55 10.25 31.57
CA ALA A 49 4.01 10.85 30.35
C ALA A 49 5.09 11.15 29.29
N ALA A 50 6.33 11.40 29.71
CA ALA A 50 7.50 11.56 28.84
C ALA A 50 7.73 10.38 27.89
N ALA A 51 7.28 9.16 28.23
CA ALA A 51 7.39 7.99 27.36
C ALA A 51 6.60 8.13 26.04
N MET A 52 5.58 9.01 25.99
CA MET A 52 4.87 9.35 24.74
C MET A 52 5.75 10.10 23.73
N ALA A 53 6.96 10.54 24.13
CA ALA A 53 7.97 11.01 23.20
C ALA A 53 8.35 9.93 22.16
N VAL A 54 8.39 8.65 22.54
CA VAL A 54 8.83 7.58 21.63
C VAL A 54 7.86 7.40 20.46
N PRO A 55 6.53 7.22 20.67
CA PRO A 55 5.56 7.20 19.58
C PRO A 55 5.59 8.47 18.72
N ALA A 56 5.71 9.64 19.33
CA ALA A 56 5.74 10.90 18.62
C ALA A 56 6.97 11.07 17.72
N VAL A 57 8.16 10.75 18.22
CA VAL A 57 9.39 10.80 17.42
C VAL A 57 9.33 9.76 16.30
N ALA A 58 8.87 8.55 16.58
CA ALA A 58 8.70 7.51 15.57
C ALA A 58 7.71 7.92 14.46
N TRP A 59 6.58 8.55 14.83
CA TRP A 59 5.60 9.10 13.89
C TRP A 59 6.23 10.14 12.95
N THR A 60 6.93 11.13 13.50
CA THR A 60 7.60 12.15 12.68
C THR A 60 8.63 11.52 11.73
N GLY A 61 9.32 10.47 12.18
CA GLY A 61 10.26 9.73 11.34
C GLY A 61 9.60 8.97 10.20
N ALA A 62 8.42 8.41 10.43
CA ALA A 62 7.64 7.76 9.38
C ALA A 62 7.10 8.78 8.37
N VAL A 63 6.64 9.96 8.81
CA VAL A 63 6.26 11.07 7.92
C VAL A 63 7.43 11.53 7.03
N VAL A 64 8.64 11.59 7.60
CA VAL A 64 9.86 11.97 6.89
C VAL A 64 10.24 11.00 5.77
N CYS A 65 9.81 9.74 5.82
CA CYS A 65 10.07 8.77 4.74
C CYS A 65 9.38 9.13 3.42
N TRP A 66 8.34 9.98 3.43
CA TRP A 66 7.69 10.49 2.21
C TRP A 66 8.34 11.77 1.66
N LEU A 67 9.44 12.23 2.25
CA LEU A 67 10.18 13.42 1.86
C LEU A 67 11.56 13.07 1.26
N PRO A 68 12.23 14.04 0.60
CA PRO A 68 13.59 13.83 0.10
C PRO A 68 14.58 13.41 1.19
N GLU A 69 15.56 12.57 0.84
CA GLU A 69 16.50 11.91 1.76
C GLU A 69 17.22 12.84 2.74
N ARG A 70 17.40 14.12 2.39
CA ARG A 70 17.98 15.11 3.31
C ARG A 70 17.25 15.12 4.65
N TYR A 71 15.92 15.12 4.64
CA TYR A 71 15.11 15.17 5.86
C TYR A 71 15.27 13.89 6.70
N ASP A 72 15.45 12.74 6.04
CA ASP A 72 15.71 11.47 6.70
C ASP A 72 17.02 11.51 7.50
N ARG A 73 18.06 12.12 6.91
CA ARG A 73 19.35 12.29 7.58
C ARG A 73 19.23 13.20 8.80
N TRP A 74 18.56 14.34 8.66
CA TRP A 74 18.31 15.26 9.78
C TRP A 74 17.55 14.58 10.91
N TRP A 75 16.47 13.86 10.59
CA TRP A 75 15.67 13.14 11.59
C TRP A 75 16.49 12.10 12.35
N ARG A 76 17.34 11.32 11.67
CA ARG A 76 18.19 10.30 12.33
C ARG A 76 19.15 10.90 13.34
N TYR A 77 19.74 12.07 13.05
CA TYR A 77 20.62 12.76 13.99
C TYR A 77 19.86 13.45 15.11
N SER A 78 18.67 13.98 14.85
CA SER A 78 17.87 14.67 15.86
C SER A 78 17.06 13.75 16.76
N ALA A 79 16.70 12.54 16.32
CA ALA A 79 15.76 11.66 17.03
C ALA A 79 16.24 11.29 18.43
N LEU A 80 17.49 10.85 18.60
CA LEU A 80 18.02 10.47 19.91
C LEU A 80 18.19 11.68 20.85
N PRO A 81 18.84 12.78 20.43
CA PRO A 81 18.90 14.01 21.26
C PRO A 81 17.51 14.51 21.66
N LEU A 82 16.53 14.42 20.76
CA LEU A 82 15.17 14.85 21.02
C LEU A 82 14.48 13.95 22.06
N LEU A 83 14.67 12.62 22.00
CA LEU A 83 14.14 11.71 23.03
C LEU A 83 14.79 11.97 24.40
N VAL A 84 16.10 12.23 24.43
CA VAL A 84 16.81 12.60 25.67
C VAL A 84 16.28 13.93 26.20
N ALA A 85 16.14 14.95 25.34
CA ALA A 85 15.57 16.24 25.74
C ALA A 85 14.14 16.10 26.23
N ALA A 86 13.31 15.27 25.58
CA ALA A 86 11.94 15.00 25.97
C ALA A 86 11.82 14.32 27.33
N TRP A 87 12.84 13.58 27.76
CA TRP A 87 12.86 13.00 29.10
C TRP A 87 12.90 14.08 30.19
N PHE A 88 13.69 15.14 29.97
CA PHE A 88 13.83 16.26 30.91
C PHE A 88 12.79 17.36 30.70
N ALA A 89 12.37 17.57 29.45
CA ALA A 89 11.42 18.59 29.03
C ALA A 89 10.44 17.99 27.99
N PRO A 90 9.42 17.24 28.44
CA PRO A 90 8.50 16.53 27.55
C PRO A 90 7.84 17.38 26.45
N PRO A 91 7.43 18.65 26.70
CA PRO A 91 6.82 19.49 25.67
C PRO A 91 7.71 19.76 24.44
N VAL A 92 9.03 19.53 24.52
CA VAL A 92 9.97 19.71 23.40
C VAL A 92 9.57 18.84 22.19
N VAL A 93 8.90 17.71 22.41
CA VAL A 93 8.38 16.80 21.36
C VAL A 93 7.30 17.45 20.48
N LEU A 94 6.63 18.50 20.97
CA LEU A 94 5.60 19.19 20.21
C LEU A 94 6.17 19.98 19.02
N VAL A 95 7.44 20.43 19.11
CA VAL A 95 8.13 21.15 18.03
C VAL A 95 8.24 20.31 16.74
N PRO A 96 8.81 19.09 16.77
CA PRO A 96 8.88 18.24 15.58
C PRO A 96 7.52 17.73 15.11
N LEU A 97 6.53 17.59 15.99
CA LEU A 97 5.15 17.30 15.60
C LEU A 97 4.52 18.47 14.81
N ALA A 98 4.71 19.70 15.28
CA ALA A 98 4.30 20.90 14.55
C ALA A 98 5.00 21.00 13.18
N ALA A 99 6.30 20.67 13.13
CA ALA A 99 7.02 20.57 11.85
C ALA A 99 6.42 19.49 10.94
N ALA A 100 6.04 18.33 11.47
CA ALA A 100 5.37 17.28 10.70
C ALA A 100 4.01 17.74 10.14
N VAL A 101 3.24 18.55 10.87
CA VAL A 101 2.01 19.18 10.35
C VAL A 101 2.31 20.07 9.15
N VAL A 102 3.31 20.93 9.23
CA VAL A 102 3.74 21.80 8.11
C VAL A 102 4.18 20.96 6.91
N LEU A 103 4.86 19.83 7.14
CA LEU A 103 5.28 18.91 6.09
C LEU A 103 4.09 18.19 5.46
N CYS A 104 3.12 17.72 6.25
CA CYS A 104 1.89 17.10 5.76
C CYS A 104 1.05 18.06 4.89
N LEU A 105 1.01 19.35 5.26
CA LEU A 105 0.40 20.41 4.44
C LEU A 105 1.08 20.53 3.07
N ARG A 106 2.42 20.50 3.04
CA ARG A 106 3.18 20.56 1.78
C ARG A 106 2.97 19.33 0.89
N LEU A 107 2.81 18.16 1.49
CA LEU A 107 2.53 16.91 0.79
C LEU A 107 1.08 16.80 0.29
N ARG A 108 0.19 17.72 0.69
CA ARG A 108 -1.26 17.74 0.35
C ARG A 108 -1.99 16.43 0.68
N ARG A 109 -1.53 15.70 1.70
CA ARG A 109 -2.15 14.45 2.17
C ARG A 109 -3.08 14.76 3.36
N ALA A 110 -4.34 15.12 3.06
CA ALA A 110 -5.31 15.58 4.05
C ALA A 110 -5.53 14.61 5.22
N LEU A 111 -5.55 13.30 4.96
CA LEU A 111 -5.75 12.29 5.99
C LEU A 111 -4.56 12.20 6.96
N LEU A 112 -3.32 12.23 6.44
CA LEU A 112 -2.11 12.26 7.26
C LEU A 112 -2.01 13.55 8.05
N LEU A 113 -2.43 14.68 7.46
CA LEU A 113 -2.49 15.95 8.14
C LEU A 113 -3.46 15.88 9.34
N ALA A 114 -4.68 15.39 9.11
CA ALA A 114 -5.68 15.25 10.18
C ALA A 114 -5.16 14.36 11.31
N ALA A 115 -4.62 13.18 10.97
CA ALA A 115 -4.04 12.25 11.95
C ALA A 115 -2.87 12.89 12.73
N THR A 116 -1.98 13.63 12.06
CA THR A 116 -0.82 14.27 12.71
C THR A 116 -1.25 15.42 13.63
N VAL A 117 -2.26 16.20 13.23
CA VAL A 117 -2.82 17.28 14.05
C VAL A 117 -3.50 16.72 15.29
N MET A 118 -4.36 15.69 15.13
CA MET A 118 -5.04 15.05 16.25
C MET A 118 -4.04 14.42 17.22
N PHE A 119 -3.04 13.69 16.70
CA PHE A 119 -1.99 13.12 17.53
C PHE A 119 -1.16 14.17 18.26
N GLY A 120 -0.88 15.30 17.59
CA GLY A 120 -0.19 16.44 18.18
C GLY A 120 -1.00 17.08 19.33
N LEU A 121 -2.31 17.22 19.15
CA LEU A 121 -3.23 17.72 20.17
C LEU A 121 -3.35 16.75 21.35
N SER A 122 -3.50 15.45 21.08
CA SER A 122 -3.48 14.40 22.10
C SER A 122 -2.16 14.44 22.89
N SER A 123 -1.02 14.55 22.20
CA SER A 123 0.29 14.66 22.86
C SER A 123 0.40 15.92 23.71
N ALA A 124 -0.05 17.07 23.21
CA ALA A 124 -0.04 18.32 23.97
C ALA A 124 -0.93 18.25 25.21
N ALA A 125 -2.14 17.72 25.09
CA ALA A 125 -3.06 17.55 26.20
C ALA A 125 -2.50 16.64 27.30
N LEU A 126 -1.77 15.58 26.93
CA LEU A 126 -1.14 14.68 27.89
C LEU A 126 0.04 15.34 28.60
N LEU A 127 0.90 16.03 27.86
CA LEU A 127 2.14 16.61 28.38
C LEU A 127 1.90 17.86 29.22
N LEU A 128 0.80 18.56 28.98
CA LEU A 128 0.37 19.74 29.72
C LEU A 128 -0.69 19.43 30.80
N ASP A 129 -1.01 18.14 31.01
CA ASP A 129 -1.96 17.66 32.02
C ASP A 129 -3.34 18.35 31.97
N VAL A 130 -3.84 18.63 30.76
CA VAL A 130 -5.07 19.42 30.56
C VAL A 130 -6.34 18.55 30.65
N LEU A 131 -6.23 17.26 30.31
CA LEU A 131 -7.34 16.31 30.26
C LEU A 131 -7.02 15.03 31.04
N PRO A 132 -8.04 14.27 31.47
CA PRO A 132 -7.85 12.96 32.09
C PRO A 132 -7.01 12.05 31.19
N ARG A 133 -5.92 11.50 31.76
CA ARG A 133 -4.95 10.61 31.07
C ARG A 133 -5.62 9.54 30.21
N VAL A 134 -6.71 8.95 30.69
CA VAL A 134 -7.49 7.92 29.98
C VAL A 134 -8.01 8.41 28.64
N LEU A 135 -8.65 9.58 28.61
CA LEU A 135 -9.24 10.13 27.38
C LEU A 135 -8.16 10.47 26.37
N VAL A 136 -7.05 11.02 26.85
CA VAL A 136 -5.94 11.42 26.00
C VAL A 136 -5.20 10.22 25.43
N LEU A 137 -5.01 9.15 26.21
CA LEU A 137 -4.44 7.90 25.69
C LEU A 137 -5.39 7.24 24.70
N ALA A 138 -6.69 7.22 24.96
CA ALA A 138 -7.67 6.68 24.02
C ALA A 138 -7.70 7.46 22.69
N SER A 139 -7.66 8.80 22.73
CA SER A 139 -7.60 9.63 21.52
C SER A 139 -6.29 9.42 20.76
N ALA A 140 -5.15 9.43 21.46
CA ALA A 140 -3.86 9.12 20.85
C ALA A 140 -3.83 7.73 20.19
N GLY A 141 -4.53 6.75 20.77
CA GLY A 141 -4.68 5.41 20.19
C GLY A 141 -5.40 5.41 18.85
N VAL A 142 -6.49 6.17 18.72
CA VAL A 142 -7.20 6.33 17.45
C VAL A 142 -6.26 6.92 16.39
N ASP A 143 -5.50 7.95 16.76
CA ASP A 143 -4.57 8.61 15.86
C ASP A 143 -3.46 7.65 15.37
N VAL A 144 -2.85 6.91 16.30
CA VAL A 144 -1.76 5.94 16.01
C VAL A 144 -2.25 4.76 15.17
N LEU A 145 -3.45 4.25 15.43
CA LEU A 145 -4.05 3.21 14.60
C LEU A 145 -4.37 3.73 13.19
N LEU A 146 -4.96 4.92 13.08
CA LEU A 146 -5.25 5.54 11.80
C LEU A 146 -3.97 5.72 10.98
N PHE A 147 -2.89 6.18 11.61
CA PHE A 147 -1.60 6.33 10.95
C PHE A 147 -1.02 5.00 10.49
N GLY A 148 -1.05 3.97 11.34
CA GLY A 148 -0.62 2.62 10.98
C GLY A 148 -1.37 2.08 9.76
N VAL A 149 -2.69 2.29 9.70
CA VAL A 149 -3.51 1.90 8.54
C VAL A 149 -3.12 2.69 7.29
N VAL A 150 -2.91 4.00 7.39
CA VAL A 150 -2.44 4.82 6.25
C VAL A 150 -1.09 4.34 5.75
N VAL A 151 -0.17 3.99 6.64
CA VAL A 151 1.14 3.43 6.27
C VAL A 151 0.98 2.08 5.58
N ALA A 152 0.16 1.17 6.13
CA ALA A 152 -0.12 -0.14 5.53
C ALA A 152 -0.67 -0.01 4.10
N VAL A 153 -1.64 0.89 3.93
CA VAL A 153 -2.29 1.15 2.63
C VAL A 153 -1.32 1.81 1.64
N ALA A 154 -0.53 2.79 2.08
CA ALA A 154 0.47 3.43 1.21
C ALA A 154 1.50 2.42 0.71
N ASP A 155 2.01 1.58 1.60
CA ASP A 155 2.96 0.52 1.28
C ASP A 155 2.35 -0.56 0.37
N ALA A 156 1.07 -0.92 0.58
CA ALA A 156 0.28 -1.77 -0.32
C ALA A 156 0.28 -1.26 -1.75
N PHE A 157 -0.02 0.03 -1.90
CA PHE A 157 -0.13 0.69 -3.19
C PHE A 157 1.22 0.79 -3.90
N ASP A 158 2.30 1.02 -3.15
CA ASP A 158 3.66 1.08 -3.69
C ASP A 158 4.15 -0.30 -4.19
N GLU A 159 3.71 -1.40 -3.56
CA GLU A 159 4.03 -2.78 -3.96
C GLU A 159 3.03 -3.40 -4.96
N GLY A 160 1.85 -2.80 -5.14
CA GLY A 160 0.79 -3.35 -5.97
C GLY A 160 0.09 -4.58 -5.39
N GLU A 161 0.14 -4.77 -4.06
CA GLU A 161 -0.40 -5.95 -3.38
C GLU A 161 -1.80 -5.73 -2.78
N ALA A 162 -2.59 -6.79 -2.73
CA ALA A 162 -3.89 -6.80 -2.05
C ALA A 162 -3.75 -6.91 -0.51
N VAL A 163 -3.45 -5.79 0.16
CA VAL A 163 -3.21 -5.77 1.62
C VAL A 163 -4.46 -6.07 2.46
N ARG A 164 -5.65 -5.79 1.95
CA ARG A 164 -6.88 -5.95 2.74
C ARG A 164 -7.13 -7.40 3.13
N ALA A 165 -6.92 -8.36 2.23
CA ALA A 165 -7.23 -9.76 2.48
C ALA A 165 -6.25 -10.37 3.49
N ASP A 166 -4.95 -10.11 3.31
CA ASP A 166 -3.90 -10.60 4.21
C ASP A 166 -4.00 -9.96 5.61
N ALA A 167 -4.16 -8.64 5.69
CA ALA A 167 -4.33 -7.95 6.96
C ALA A 167 -5.59 -8.42 7.70
N VAL A 168 -6.72 -8.63 7.00
CA VAL A 168 -7.95 -9.17 7.61
C VAL A 168 -7.74 -10.60 8.10
N ARG A 169 -7.08 -11.46 7.32
CA ARG A 169 -6.74 -12.82 7.75
C ARG A 169 -5.90 -12.79 9.02
N SER A 170 -4.81 -12.01 9.03
CA SER A 170 -3.92 -11.85 10.19
C SER A 170 -4.65 -11.30 11.41
N LEU A 171 -5.55 -10.33 11.22
CA LEU A 171 -6.34 -9.75 12.29
C LEU A 171 -7.32 -10.77 12.89
N ILE A 172 -8.04 -11.52 12.05
CA ILE A 172 -9.00 -12.53 12.49
C ILE A 172 -8.27 -13.63 13.29
N THR A 173 -7.16 -14.15 12.77
CA THR A 173 -6.42 -15.21 13.48
C THR A 173 -5.83 -14.70 14.78
N SER A 174 -5.23 -13.51 14.79
CA SER A 174 -4.67 -12.88 15.99
C SER A 174 -5.75 -12.59 17.03
N THR A 175 -6.92 -12.13 16.59
CA THR A 175 -8.06 -11.86 17.48
C THR A 175 -8.60 -13.15 18.08
N GLY A 176 -8.79 -14.20 17.26
CA GLY A 176 -9.21 -15.52 17.75
C GLY A 176 -8.24 -16.07 18.80
N LEU A 177 -6.93 -16.01 18.52
CA LEU A 177 -5.90 -16.51 19.44
C LEU A 177 -5.83 -15.69 20.74
N ALA A 178 -5.89 -14.36 20.62
CA ALA A 178 -5.92 -13.46 21.78
C ALA A 178 -7.18 -13.65 22.63
N LEU A 179 -8.33 -13.93 22.03
CA LEU A 179 -9.57 -14.23 22.74
C LEU A 179 -9.48 -15.58 23.47
N VAL A 180 -8.90 -16.60 22.86
CA VAL A 180 -8.74 -17.91 23.51
C VAL A 180 -7.81 -17.80 24.72
N PHE A 181 -6.59 -17.29 24.54
CA PHE A 181 -5.60 -17.23 25.64
C PHE A 181 -5.85 -16.09 26.62
N GLY A 182 -6.18 -14.90 26.12
CA GLY A 182 -6.50 -13.74 26.95
C GLY A 182 -7.84 -13.92 27.67
N GLY A 183 -8.83 -14.52 27.02
CA GLY A 183 -10.14 -14.80 27.62
C GLY A 183 -10.05 -15.74 28.82
N GLN A 184 -9.20 -16.76 28.77
CA GLN A 184 -8.94 -17.66 29.90
C GLN A 184 -8.43 -16.89 31.13
N VAL A 185 -7.51 -15.94 30.95
CA VAL A 185 -7.02 -15.08 32.04
C VAL A 185 -8.11 -14.09 32.49
N ALA A 186 -8.89 -13.56 31.54
CA ALA A 186 -9.96 -12.60 31.83
C ALA A 186 -11.11 -13.20 32.66
N LEU A 187 -11.39 -14.50 32.56
CA LEU A 187 -12.42 -15.17 33.36
C LEU A 187 -12.11 -15.18 34.86
N PHE A 188 -10.83 -15.20 35.23
CA PHE A 188 -10.35 -15.22 36.61
C PHE A 188 -9.65 -13.91 36.97
N LEU A 189 -10.00 -12.82 36.29
CA LEU A 189 -9.26 -11.57 36.39
C LEU A 189 -9.33 -10.97 37.80
N ASP A 190 -8.15 -10.69 38.34
CA ASP A 190 -7.90 -9.88 39.52
C ASP A 190 -6.79 -8.85 39.18
N ASP A 191 -6.61 -7.83 40.00
CA ASP A 191 -5.65 -6.73 39.75
C ASP A 191 -4.22 -7.25 39.55
N ARG A 192 -3.86 -8.34 40.25
CA ARG A 192 -2.55 -9.00 40.14
C ARG A 192 -2.34 -9.71 38.80
N LEU A 193 -3.41 -10.08 38.10
CA LEU A 193 -3.37 -10.82 36.84
C LEU A 193 -3.46 -9.90 35.61
N VAL A 194 -3.63 -8.59 35.80
CA VAL A 194 -3.65 -7.62 34.70
C VAL A 194 -2.39 -7.67 33.85
N PRO A 195 -1.15 -7.71 34.40
CA PRO A 195 0.05 -7.85 33.59
C PRO A 195 0.09 -9.18 32.82
N LEU A 196 -0.41 -10.26 33.43
CA LEU A 196 -0.51 -11.56 32.78
C LEU A 196 -1.47 -11.52 31.60
N LEU A 197 -2.63 -10.86 31.73
CA LEU A 197 -3.58 -10.68 30.64
C LEU A 197 -2.96 -9.96 29.44
N TYR A 198 -2.27 -8.84 29.67
CA TYR A 198 -1.58 -8.13 28.57
C TYR A 198 -0.44 -8.97 27.99
N GLY A 199 0.32 -9.68 28.83
CA GLY A 199 1.39 -10.56 28.40
C GLY A 199 0.88 -11.73 27.53
N THR A 200 -0.22 -12.38 27.92
CA THR A 200 -0.80 -13.49 27.15
C THR A 200 -1.38 -13.01 25.83
N VAL A 201 -2.09 -11.87 25.81
CA VAL A 201 -2.58 -11.24 24.57
C VAL A 201 -1.41 -10.86 23.66
N ALA A 202 -0.36 -10.23 24.20
CA ALA A 202 0.83 -9.85 23.44
C ALA A 202 1.53 -11.06 22.83
N ALA A 203 1.72 -12.12 23.63
CA ALA A 203 2.36 -13.36 23.19
C ALA A 203 1.54 -14.10 22.13
N ALA A 204 0.22 -14.21 22.31
CA ALA A 204 -0.67 -14.82 21.33
C ALA A 204 -0.58 -14.09 19.99
N ILE A 205 -0.73 -12.76 19.99
CA ILE A 205 -0.60 -11.95 18.77
C ILE A 205 0.81 -12.09 18.17
N ALA A 206 1.86 -12.04 18.98
CA ALA A 206 3.24 -12.10 18.49
C ALA A 206 3.58 -13.44 17.84
N VAL A 207 3.20 -14.57 18.45
CA VAL A 207 3.42 -15.90 17.88
C VAL A 207 2.70 -16.05 16.54
N GLN A 208 1.47 -15.55 16.44
CA GLN A 208 0.69 -15.61 15.22
C GLN A 208 1.24 -14.70 14.10
N VAL A 209 1.60 -13.46 14.42
CA VAL A 209 2.07 -12.48 13.44
C VAL A 209 3.51 -12.77 13.00
N LEU A 210 4.36 -13.26 13.90
CA LEU A 210 5.76 -13.58 13.64
C LEU A 210 5.98 -15.08 13.35
N ALA A 211 4.94 -15.81 12.95
CA ALA A 211 5.01 -17.25 12.73
C ALA A 211 6.14 -17.65 11.77
N ASN A 212 6.31 -16.94 10.66
CA ASN A 212 7.37 -17.23 9.67
C ASN A 212 8.78 -16.89 10.17
N PRO A 213 9.04 -15.68 10.72
CA PRO A 213 10.32 -15.39 11.38
C PRO A 213 10.69 -16.39 12.49
N LEU A 214 9.72 -16.78 13.31
CA LEU A 214 9.93 -17.76 14.38
C LEU A 214 10.22 -19.16 13.80
N ALA A 215 9.48 -19.58 12.77
CA ALA A 215 9.72 -20.85 12.10
C ALA A 215 11.11 -20.92 11.46
N LEU A 216 11.61 -19.82 10.88
CA LEU A 216 12.98 -19.73 10.37
C LEU A 216 14.02 -19.95 11.47
N LEU A 217 13.83 -19.31 12.64
CA LEU A 217 14.74 -19.49 13.78
C LEU A 217 14.73 -20.93 14.28
N VAL A 218 13.56 -21.53 14.37
CA VAL A 218 13.40 -22.94 14.76
C VAL A 218 14.05 -23.86 13.73
N ASP A 219 13.82 -23.63 12.43
CA ASP A 219 14.37 -24.46 11.36
C ASP A 219 15.89 -24.41 11.30
N ARG A 220 16.50 -23.23 11.55
CA ARG A 220 17.97 -23.12 11.62
C ARG A 220 18.60 -23.96 12.73
N VAL A 221 17.85 -24.27 13.78
CA VAL A 221 18.30 -25.12 14.89
C VAL A 221 17.93 -26.58 14.66
N ALA A 222 16.69 -26.84 14.25
CA ALA A 222 16.14 -28.19 14.15
C ALA A 222 16.49 -28.91 12.83
N VAL A 223 16.56 -28.16 11.72
CA VAL A 223 16.74 -28.70 10.35
C VAL A 223 17.58 -27.74 9.46
N PRO A 224 18.84 -27.44 9.83
CA PRO A 224 19.64 -26.39 9.19
C PRO A 224 19.86 -26.60 7.69
N GLU A 225 19.97 -27.86 7.23
CA GLU A 225 20.23 -28.19 5.81
C GLU A 225 19.09 -27.80 4.86
N VAL A 226 17.85 -27.77 5.35
CA VAL A 226 16.65 -27.48 4.55
C VAL A 226 15.94 -26.19 4.97
N ALA A 227 16.50 -25.45 5.93
CA ALA A 227 15.86 -24.28 6.52
C ALA A 227 15.53 -23.20 5.47
N ASP A 228 16.46 -22.94 4.55
CA ASP A 228 16.29 -21.93 3.50
C ASP A 228 15.23 -22.35 2.48
N SER A 229 15.24 -23.61 2.03
CA SER A 229 14.21 -24.13 1.12
C SER A 229 12.82 -24.16 1.75
N ARG A 230 12.71 -24.46 3.06
CA ARG A 230 11.43 -24.37 3.79
C ARG A 230 10.95 -22.93 3.93
N ALA A 231 11.87 -21.97 4.10
CA ALA A 231 11.52 -20.56 4.13
C ALA A 231 10.97 -20.09 2.77
N GLU A 232 11.65 -20.43 1.67
CA GLU A 232 11.21 -20.11 0.31
C GLU A 232 9.80 -20.66 0.01
N LEU A 233 9.52 -21.91 0.39
CA LEU A 233 8.19 -22.51 0.20
C LEU A 233 7.10 -21.79 1.03
N ARG A 234 7.40 -21.35 2.24
CA ARG A 234 6.45 -20.58 3.07
C ARG A 234 6.22 -19.19 2.50
N ASP A 235 7.28 -18.51 2.07
CA ASP A 235 7.18 -17.19 1.45
C ASP A 235 6.34 -17.26 0.17
N ALA A 236 6.55 -18.29 -0.66
CA ALA A 236 5.74 -18.54 -1.85
C ALA A 236 4.26 -18.79 -1.50
N ALA A 237 3.98 -19.59 -0.47
CA ALA A 237 2.62 -19.86 -0.01
C ALA A 237 1.94 -18.60 0.57
N GLU A 238 2.69 -17.74 1.27
CA GLU A 238 2.19 -16.50 1.86
C GLU A 238 1.96 -15.39 0.81
N ALA A 239 2.66 -15.44 -0.31
CA ALA A 239 2.40 -14.56 -1.44
C ALA A 239 1.08 -14.89 -2.17
N LEU A 240 0.54 -16.12 -2.02
CA LEU A 240 -0.67 -16.55 -2.75
C LEU A 240 -1.91 -15.70 -2.43
N PRO A 241 -2.26 -15.39 -1.16
CA PRO A 241 -3.37 -14.47 -0.86
C PRO A 241 -3.16 -13.04 -1.37
N ARG A 242 -1.90 -12.57 -1.45
CA ARG A 242 -1.56 -11.23 -1.97
C ARG A 242 -1.72 -11.15 -3.50
N ARG A 243 -1.62 -12.30 -4.17
CA ARG A 243 -1.86 -12.52 -5.60
C ARG A 243 -3.31 -12.91 -5.92
N ALA A 244 -4.26 -12.64 -5.02
CA ALA A 244 -5.68 -12.91 -5.27
C ALA A 244 -6.09 -12.43 -6.67
N PRO A 245 -6.93 -13.19 -7.41
CA PRO A 245 -7.36 -12.81 -8.74
C PRO A 245 -7.93 -11.40 -8.67
N LEU A 246 -7.33 -10.47 -9.41
CA LEU A 246 -7.76 -9.08 -9.48
C LEU A 246 -9.28 -9.08 -9.72
N ASP A 247 -10.02 -8.37 -8.87
CA ASP A 247 -11.45 -8.18 -9.05
C ASP A 247 -11.68 -7.71 -10.50
N PRO A 248 -12.58 -8.32 -11.29
CA PRO A 248 -12.78 -7.94 -12.69
C PRO A 248 -12.97 -6.42 -12.90
N ALA A 249 -13.62 -5.74 -11.94
CA ALA A 249 -13.77 -4.29 -11.98
C ALA A 249 -12.45 -3.52 -11.75
N GLU A 250 -11.58 -4.03 -10.88
CA GLU A 250 -10.24 -3.49 -10.64
C GLU A 250 -9.31 -3.75 -11.84
N PHE A 251 -9.37 -4.96 -12.42
CA PHE A 251 -8.62 -5.31 -13.62
C PHE A 251 -8.92 -4.34 -14.78
N VAL A 252 -10.21 -4.05 -15.03
CA VAL A 252 -10.64 -3.05 -16.03
C VAL A 252 -10.05 -1.66 -15.75
N LYS A 253 -9.96 -1.24 -14.47
CA LYS A 253 -9.38 0.06 -14.10
C LYS A 253 -7.87 0.09 -14.38
N LEU A 254 -7.16 -0.98 -14.03
CA LEU A 254 -5.72 -1.11 -14.29
C LEU A 254 -5.43 -1.11 -15.80
N THR A 255 -6.21 -1.86 -16.60
CA THR A 255 -6.08 -1.88 -18.06
C THR A 255 -6.30 -0.52 -18.68
N ARG A 256 -7.34 0.21 -18.24
CA ARG A 256 -7.59 1.59 -18.71
C ARG A 256 -6.44 2.53 -18.39
N ARG A 257 -5.86 2.41 -17.18
CA ARG A 257 -4.72 3.22 -16.75
C ARG A 257 -3.47 2.88 -17.55
N ALA A 258 -3.24 1.61 -17.85
CA ALA A 258 -2.14 1.16 -18.70
C ALA A 258 -2.29 1.68 -20.14
N LEU A 259 -3.48 1.59 -20.75
CA LEU A 259 -3.78 2.16 -22.06
C LEU A 259 -3.54 3.68 -22.11
N SER A 260 -3.97 4.39 -21.06
CA SER A 260 -3.73 5.84 -20.95
C SER A 260 -2.25 6.22 -20.90
N ASN A 261 -1.41 5.31 -20.41
CA ASN A 261 0.04 5.46 -20.29
C ASN A 261 0.81 4.69 -21.38
N TYR A 262 0.13 4.19 -22.43
CA TYR A 262 0.73 3.32 -23.45
C TYR A 262 2.00 3.88 -24.10
N GLY A 263 2.04 5.20 -24.31
CA GLY A 263 3.20 5.91 -24.89
C GLY A 263 4.38 6.13 -23.93
N ASP A 264 4.26 5.77 -22.65
CA ASP A 264 5.24 6.07 -21.61
C ASP A 264 5.66 4.77 -20.90
N LEU A 265 6.73 4.15 -21.40
CA LEU A 265 7.28 2.89 -20.86
C LEU A 265 7.60 3.02 -19.36
N GLY A 266 8.11 4.17 -18.91
CA GLY A 266 8.43 4.39 -17.50
C GLY A 266 7.19 4.30 -16.60
N LYS A 267 6.04 4.78 -17.06
CA LYS A 267 4.76 4.62 -16.34
C LYS A 267 4.17 3.22 -16.44
N LEU A 268 4.46 2.48 -17.51
CA LEU A 268 4.02 1.09 -17.66
C LEU A 268 4.77 0.14 -16.71
N VAL A 269 6.04 0.44 -16.39
CA VAL A 269 6.81 -0.33 -15.38
C VAL A 269 6.09 -0.38 -14.03
N ALA A 270 5.45 0.72 -13.63
CA ALA A 270 4.68 0.82 -12.39
C ALA A 270 3.28 0.18 -12.46
N SER A 271 2.89 -0.42 -13.60
CA SER A 271 1.61 -1.10 -13.75
C SER A 271 1.67 -2.49 -13.11
N PRO A 272 0.72 -2.86 -12.23
CA PRO A 272 0.61 -4.22 -11.71
C PRO A 272 0.40 -5.28 -12.81
N LEU A 273 -0.10 -4.86 -13.97
CA LEU A 273 -0.30 -5.75 -15.13
C LEU A 273 1.01 -6.27 -15.73
N THR A 274 2.18 -5.75 -15.34
CA THR A 274 3.46 -6.34 -15.76
C THR A 274 3.70 -7.72 -15.14
N GLN A 275 2.95 -8.10 -14.10
CA GLN A 275 3.08 -9.37 -13.38
C GLN A 275 2.11 -10.47 -13.88
N LEU A 276 1.49 -10.29 -15.05
CA LEU A 276 0.57 -11.30 -15.57
C LEU A 276 1.32 -12.60 -15.96
N PRO A 277 0.76 -13.79 -15.70
CA PRO A 277 1.40 -15.07 -16.04
C PRO A 277 1.72 -15.23 -17.54
N VAL A 278 0.91 -14.63 -18.41
CA VAL A 278 1.16 -14.62 -19.86
C VAL A 278 2.44 -13.85 -20.22
N ILE A 279 2.82 -12.84 -19.44
CA ILE A 279 4.09 -12.11 -19.61
C ILE A 279 5.26 -12.99 -19.20
N ASP A 280 5.14 -13.72 -18.08
CA ASP A 280 6.17 -14.68 -17.65
C ASP A 280 6.42 -15.74 -18.73
N ALA A 281 5.34 -16.33 -19.27
CA ALA A 281 5.43 -17.33 -20.31
C ALA A 281 6.09 -16.79 -21.60
N ARG A 282 5.77 -15.55 -21.99
CA ARG A 282 6.36 -14.91 -23.17
C ARG A 282 7.84 -14.58 -23.00
N LEU A 283 8.22 -14.04 -21.83
CA LEU A 283 9.61 -13.73 -21.53
C LEU A 283 10.47 -15.01 -21.48
N ALA A 284 9.95 -16.07 -20.86
CA ALA A 284 10.60 -17.38 -20.82
C ALA A 284 10.77 -17.98 -22.23
N ALA A 285 9.73 -17.93 -23.06
CA ALA A 285 9.78 -18.44 -24.44
C ALA A 285 10.80 -17.68 -25.31
N ARG A 286 11.00 -16.39 -25.05
CA ARG A 286 11.95 -15.53 -25.77
C ARG A 286 13.38 -15.59 -25.20
N GLY A 287 13.57 -16.19 -24.03
CA GLY A 287 14.84 -16.16 -23.30
C GLY A 287 15.26 -14.74 -22.87
N ALA A 288 14.30 -13.84 -22.68
CA ALA A 288 14.56 -12.46 -22.28
C ALA A 288 14.82 -12.38 -20.76
N SER A 289 15.66 -11.43 -20.34
CA SER A 289 15.91 -11.20 -18.91
C SER A 289 14.66 -10.67 -18.23
N ASP A 290 14.35 -11.16 -17.02
CA ASP A 290 13.24 -10.69 -16.20
C ASP A 290 13.53 -9.33 -15.55
N GLN A 291 13.65 -8.29 -16.37
CA GLN A 291 13.87 -6.91 -15.94
C GLN A 291 12.59 -6.08 -16.04
N PRO A 292 12.37 -5.10 -15.15
CA PRO A 292 11.13 -4.31 -15.15
C PRO A 292 10.79 -3.64 -16.49
N LEU A 293 11.81 -3.19 -17.24
CA LEU A 293 11.64 -2.59 -18.56
C LEU A 293 11.20 -3.61 -19.63
N GLU A 294 11.74 -4.82 -19.59
CA GLU A 294 11.33 -5.91 -20.50
C GLU A 294 9.88 -6.33 -20.24
N ARG A 295 9.50 -6.47 -18.96
CA ARG A 295 8.10 -6.74 -18.59
C ARG A 295 7.15 -5.64 -19.05
N ALA A 296 7.56 -4.36 -18.96
CA ALA A 296 6.77 -3.24 -19.45
C ALA A 296 6.67 -3.20 -20.97
N ALA A 297 7.73 -3.59 -21.68
CA ALA A 297 7.73 -3.75 -23.14
C ALA A 297 6.78 -4.88 -23.57
N GLU A 298 6.77 -6.01 -22.85
CA GLU A 298 5.84 -7.11 -23.12
C GLU A 298 4.39 -6.77 -22.75
N LEU A 299 4.15 -6.01 -21.66
CA LEU A 299 2.81 -5.49 -21.39
C LEU A 299 2.34 -4.57 -22.54
N LYS A 300 3.23 -3.73 -23.08
CA LYS A 300 2.92 -2.86 -24.20
C LYS A 300 2.61 -3.65 -25.48
N SER A 301 3.34 -4.75 -25.73
CA SER A 301 3.07 -5.65 -26.88
C SER A 301 1.71 -6.33 -26.73
N LEU A 302 1.41 -6.87 -25.55
CA LEU A 302 0.12 -7.50 -25.24
C LEU A 302 -1.07 -6.53 -25.41
N LEU A 303 -0.96 -5.32 -24.87
CA LEU A 303 -2.01 -4.30 -25.03
C LEU A 303 -2.24 -3.97 -26.50
N LEU A 304 -1.17 -3.89 -27.30
CA LEU A 304 -1.27 -3.63 -28.74
C LEU A 304 -1.99 -4.78 -29.45
N GLU A 305 -1.60 -6.03 -29.17
CA GLU A 305 -2.24 -7.20 -29.77
C GLU A 305 -3.74 -7.27 -29.44
N SER A 306 -4.11 -7.02 -28.19
CA SER A 306 -5.52 -6.95 -27.78
C SER A 306 -6.28 -5.84 -28.49
N ILE A 307 -5.68 -4.66 -28.70
CA ILE A 307 -6.29 -3.61 -29.52
C ILE A 307 -6.44 -4.07 -30.97
N LEU A 308 -5.41 -4.70 -31.55
CA LEU A 308 -5.43 -5.17 -32.94
C LEU A 308 -6.50 -6.26 -33.15
N ARG A 309 -6.79 -7.10 -32.15
CA ARG A 309 -7.89 -8.07 -32.18
C ARG A 309 -9.27 -7.43 -32.28
N LEU A 310 -9.43 -6.16 -31.87
CA LEU A 310 -10.69 -5.41 -32.06
C LEU A 310 -10.89 -4.94 -33.51
N LYS A 311 -9.87 -5.04 -34.36
CA LYS A 311 -9.96 -4.64 -35.76
C LYS A 311 -10.88 -5.62 -36.52
N PRO A 312 -11.91 -5.13 -37.23
CA PRO A 312 -12.74 -5.98 -38.09
C PRO A 312 -11.91 -6.70 -39.16
N ARG A 313 -12.37 -7.89 -39.59
CA ARG A 313 -11.62 -8.79 -40.49
C ARG A 313 -11.56 -8.29 -41.94
N ASP A 314 -12.40 -7.33 -42.31
CA ASP A 314 -12.42 -6.74 -43.64
C ASP A 314 -11.22 -5.80 -43.84
N GLY A 315 -10.43 -6.07 -44.87
CA GLY A 315 -9.17 -5.37 -45.15
C GLY A 315 -9.39 -3.93 -45.63
N GLY A 316 -9.06 -2.96 -44.77
CA GLY A 316 -9.02 -1.53 -45.06
C GLY A 316 -9.19 -0.69 -43.79
N PHE A 317 -9.11 0.63 -43.85
CA PHE A 317 -9.58 1.52 -42.78
C PHE A 317 -11.10 1.71 -42.90
N GLY A 318 -11.82 1.62 -41.78
CA GLY A 318 -13.27 1.85 -41.72
C GLY A 318 -13.69 2.79 -40.58
N THR A 319 -14.84 3.44 -40.76
CA THR A 319 -15.48 4.35 -39.78
C THR A 319 -16.87 3.87 -39.36
N SER A 320 -17.23 2.63 -39.70
CA SER A 320 -18.51 2.04 -39.29
C SER A 320 -18.53 1.77 -37.78
N ASP A 321 -19.71 1.47 -37.27
CA ASP A 321 -19.92 1.17 -35.85
C ASP A 321 -19.02 0.03 -35.33
N GLU A 322 -18.64 -0.93 -36.16
CA GLU A 322 -17.76 -2.04 -35.78
C GLU A 322 -16.31 -1.59 -35.52
N TRP A 323 -15.88 -0.50 -36.17
CA TRP A 323 -14.52 0.05 -36.03
C TRP A 323 -14.36 0.94 -34.80
N ARG A 324 -15.45 1.33 -34.14
CA ARG A 324 -15.46 2.41 -33.14
C ARG A 324 -14.47 2.19 -31.99
N TYR A 325 -14.39 0.97 -31.44
CA TYR A 325 -13.52 0.67 -30.31
C TYR A 325 -12.06 0.57 -30.73
N TYR A 326 -11.79 -0.12 -31.84
CA TYR A 326 -10.46 -0.17 -32.43
C TYR A 326 -9.93 1.24 -32.72
N ASN A 327 -10.69 2.05 -33.45
CA ASN A 327 -10.29 3.41 -33.80
C ASN A 327 -10.06 4.27 -32.56
N ALA A 328 -10.99 4.24 -31.59
CA ALA A 328 -10.92 5.04 -30.36
C ALA A 328 -9.70 4.72 -29.49
N LEU A 329 -9.22 3.48 -29.50
CA LEU A 329 -8.04 3.06 -28.74
C LEU A 329 -6.74 3.19 -29.55
N TYR A 330 -6.70 2.63 -30.75
CA TYR A 330 -5.50 2.57 -31.59
C TYR A 330 -5.03 3.97 -31.95
N PHE A 331 -5.87 4.78 -32.56
CA PHE A 331 -5.45 6.10 -33.01
C PHE A 331 -5.15 7.03 -31.84
N TYR A 332 -5.86 6.91 -30.72
CA TYR A 332 -5.65 7.79 -29.57
C TYR A 332 -4.41 7.41 -28.75
N TYR A 333 -4.23 6.13 -28.40
CA TYR A 333 -3.16 5.68 -27.51
C TYR A 333 -1.91 5.20 -28.25
N VAL A 334 -2.09 4.50 -29.39
CA VAL A 334 -0.97 3.91 -30.16
C VAL A 334 -0.40 4.91 -31.15
N ALA A 335 -1.24 5.47 -32.03
CA ALA A 335 -0.81 6.49 -32.99
C ALA A 335 -0.63 7.88 -32.34
N GLY A 336 -1.18 8.08 -31.14
CA GLY A 336 -1.02 9.32 -30.36
C GLY A 336 -1.80 10.52 -30.88
N ILE A 337 -2.89 10.29 -31.61
CA ILE A 337 -3.78 11.33 -32.16
C ILE A 337 -4.72 11.81 -31.04
N ARG A 338 -4.69 13.11 -30.73
CA ARG A 338 -5.61 13.71 -29.75
C ARG A 338 -6.56 14.69 -30.43
N PRO A 339 -7.76 14.27 -30.85
CA PRO A 339 -8.64 15.05 -31.72
C PRO A 339 -8.99 16.45 -31.17
N TYR A 340 -9.22 16.55 -29.86
CA TYR A 340 -9.65 17.80 -29.21
C TYR A 340 -8.51 18.56 -28.49
N SER A 341 -7.26 18.16 -28.70
CA SER A 341 -6.11 18.84 -28.11
C SER A 341 -5.54 19.89 -29.07
N ARG A 342 -5.42 21.14 -28.61
CA ARG A 342 -4.73 22.22 -29.34
C ARG A 342 -3.25 21.91 -29.66
N ARG A 343 -2.65 20.92 -28.98
CA ARG A 343 -1.28 20.46 -29.20
C ARG A 343 -1.13 19.44 -30.34
N THR A 344 -2.21 18.99 -30.97
CA THR A 344 -2.14 18.05 -32.10
C THR A 344 -1.78 18.80 -33.38
N LYS A 345 -0.55 19.33 -33.43
CA LYS A 345 0.11 19.74 -34.67
C LYS A 345 1.11 18.65 -35.02
N ARG A 346 0.73 17.76 -35.93
CA ARG A 346 1.65 16.81 -36.55
C ARG A 346 1.39 16.86 -38.05
N GLU A 347 2.35 17.43 -38.78
CA GLU A 347 2.33 17.53 -40.24
C GLU A 347 2.59 16.14 -40.90
N ASP A 348 3.07 15.16 -40.12
CA ASP A 348 3.44 13.81 -40.58
C ASP A 348 2.44 12.72 -40.15
N LEU A 349 1.16 12.85 -40.52
CA LEU A 349 0.17 11.77 -40.31
C LEU A 349 0.10 10.85 -41.54
N ASP A 350 0.14 9.55 -41.29
CA ASP A 350 -0.16 8.50 -42.26
C ASP A 350 -1.59 8.68 -42.86
N PRO A 351 -1.89 8.24 -44.10
CA PRO A 351 -3.20 8.47 -44.71
C PRO A 351 -4.37 7.95 -43.86
N ASP A 352 -4.21 6.82 -43.17
CA ASP A 352 -5.23 6.25 -42.29
C ASP A 352 -5.45 7.11 -41.04
N ALA A 353 -4.36 7.59 -40.45
CA ALA A 353 -4.38 8.50 -39.30
C ALA A 353 -5.08 9.83 -39.64
N ARG A 354 -4.87 10.35 -40.86
CA ARG A 354 -5.55 11.57 -41.35
C ARG A 354 -7.06 11.36 -41.51
N ARG A 355 -7.45 10.22 -42.09
CA ARG A 355 -8.87 9.85 -42.24
C ARG A 355 -9.55 9.64 -40.88
N ALA A 356 -8.87 8.99 -39.95
CA ALA A 356 -9.36 8.80 -38.58
C ALA A 356 -9.53 10.13 -37.84
N LEU A 357 -8.56 11.05 -37.95
CA LEU A 357 -8.65 12.36 -37.33
C LEU A 357 -9.82 13.18 -37.88
N ALA A 358 -10.01 13.20 -39.21
CA ALA A 358 -11.15 13.88 -39.83
C ALA A 358 -12.47 13.32 -39.30
N TRP A 359 -12.61 11.98 -39.26
CA TRP A 359 -13.79 11.33 -38.71
C TRP A 359 -14.05 11.68 -37.23
N PHE A 360 -13.01 11.71 -36.39
CA PHE A 360 -13.16 12.09 -34.97
C PHE A 360 -13.62 13.53 -34.78
N VAL A 361 -13.14 14.46 -35.61
CA VAL A 361 -13.51 15.87 -35.51
C VAL A 361 -14.91 16.12 -36.07
N ASP A 362 -15.24 15.47 -37.18
CA ASP A 362 -16.47 15.76 -37.94
C ASP A 362 -17.69 15.01 -37.39
N GLN A 363 -17.52 13.77 -36.93
CA GLN A 363 -18.65 12.87 -36.63
C GLN A 363 -18.71 12.37 -35.18
N VAL A 364 -17.65 12.52 -34.40
CA VAL A 364 -17.59 11.98 -33.04
C VAL A 364 -17.56 13.13 -32.03
N PRO A 365 -18.53 13.24 -31.11
CA PRO A 365 -18.42 14.14 -29.96
C PRO A 365 -17.38 13.66 -28.94
N GLU A 366 -16.73 14.58 -28.22
CA GLU A 366 -15.71 14.26 -27.20
C GLU A 366 -16.23 13.28 -26.13
N ARG A 367 -17.47 13.47 -25.66
CA ARG A 367 -18.11 12.56 -24.70
C ARG A 367 -18.27 11.15 -25.26
N THR A 368 -18.61 11.03 -26.55
CA THR A 368 -18.78 9.75 -27.23
C THR A 368 -17.45 9.04 -27.38
N LEU A 369 -16.39 9.77 -27.75
CA LEU A 369 -15.04 9.21 -27.79
C LEU A 369 -14.63 8.63 -26.44
N HIS A 370 -14.84 9.38 -25.34
CA HIS A 370 -14.55 8.89 -24.00
C HIS A 370 -15.36 7.65 -23.61
N ASN A 371 -16.64 7.59 -24.01
CA ASN A 371 -17.46 6.40 -23.78
C ASN A 371 -16.93 5.18 -24.55
N TRP A 372 -16.53 5.36 -25.82
CA TRP A 372 -15.93 4.29 -26.61
C TRP A 372 -14.56 3.86 -26.10
N GLN A 373 -13.74 4.77 -25.60
CA GLN A 373 -12.49 4.43 -24.93
C GLN A 373 -12.73 3.60 -23.67
N ASN A 374 -13.72 3.95 -22.86
CA ASN A 374 -14.09 3.20 -21.66
C ASN A 374 -14.62 1.80 -22.00
N ALA A 375 -15.47 1.68 -23.02
CA ALA A 375 -16.01 0.41 -23.48
C ALA A 375 -14.93 -0.47 -24.13
N GLY A 376 -14.09 0.11 -25.00
CA GLY A 376 -12.96 -0.59 -25.60
C GLY A 376 -11.95 -1.09 -24.56
N ALA A 377 -11.66 -0.30 -23.53
CA ALA A 377 -10.78 -0.72 -22.44
C ALA A 377 -11.35 -1.91 -21.65
N ARG A 378 -12.68 -2.06 -21.57
CA ARG A 378 -13.33 -3.26 -20.99
C ARG A 378 -13.11 -4.48 -21.87
N LEU A 379 -13.29 -4.35 -23.19
CA LEU A 379 -13.05 -5.46 -24.13
C LEU A 379 -11.58 -5.92 -24.11
N VAL A 380 -10.62 -4.98 -24.06
CA VAL A 380 -9.20 -5.31 -23.91
C VAL A 380 -8.94 -6.01 -22.57
N ALA A 381 -9.59 -5.56 -21.49
CA ALA A 381 -9.47 -6.22 -20.19
C ALA A 381 -10.06 -7.64 -20.20
N GLU A 382 -11.19 -7.86 -20.86
CA GLU A 382 -11.78 -9.19 -21.05
C GLU A 382 -10.84 -10.11 -21.86
N ASP A 383 -10.29 -9.62 -22.98
CA ASP A 383 -9.32 -10.37 -23.80
C ASP A 383 -8.05 -10.76 -23.01
N LEU A 384 -7.49 -9.81 -22.26
CA LEU A 384 -6.33 -10.09 -21.40
C LEU A 384 -6.68 -11.07 -20.28
N SER A 385 -7.86 -10.97 -19.67
CA SER A 385 -8.29 -11.89 -18.62
C SER A 385 -8.51 -13.32 -19.15
N ALA A 386 -9.02 -13.46 -20.38
CA ALA A 386 -9.18 -14.75 -21.02
C ALA A 386 -7.83 -15.45 -21.31
N GLN A 387 -6.76 -14.67 -21.49
CA GLN A 387 -5.40 -15.20 -21.68
C GLN A 387 -4.68 -15.54 -20.37
N VAL A 388 -5.28 -15.19 -19.21
CA VAL A 388 -4.73 -15.48 -17.87
C VAL A 388 -5.28 -16.80 -17.32
N VAL A 389 -6.44 -17.25 -17.78
CA VAL A 389 -7.05 -18.52 -17.37
C VAL A 389 -6.51 -19.65 -18.27
N PRO A 390 -5.92 -20.72 -17.72
CA PRO A 390 -5.44 -21.86 -18.51
C PRO A 390 -6.57 -22.65 -19.17
#